data_AF-A0A516TJ90-F1
#
_entry.id   AF-A0A516TJ90-F1
#
_cell.length_a   1.000
_cell.length_b   1.000
_cell.length_c   1.000
_cell.angle_alpha   90.00
_cell.angle_beta   90.00
_cell.angle_gamma   90.00
#
_symmetry.space_group_name_H-M   'P 1'
#
loop_
_entity.id
_entity.type
_entity.pdbx_description
1 polymer ?
#
loop_
_entity_poly.entity_id
_entity_poly.type
_entity_poly.pdbx_seq_one_letter_code
_entity_poly.pdbx_strand_id
1 'polypeptide(L)'
;MTKVGIVILLFKISFFQNSFCKNLPVNQEQYKSLASKKELLKAYKARGFLALYSNRTREARKFFQMCYSLSPQDAKLCELLAIASLRQNDRRGAIFWMHQAHLNDLARFYLGIKQPFECATPFQIATCQLLDTSYPVVPIEIDGHFFAFLIDTGTSTSIVDKKVAEAVGLKEGCTSEVILSNGKRIQGALSTLPILCIGSFAIKNVPVMLIEKLKPLSFDAENSFHGVLGTDLLSRFNILIDYQTKKIVISKTAMELGTAFLSGSKLLAEIPFLFSPQGLLLVKGSIQSKEVFFIYDTGSGGYPLEFNQKYRSTFFGFSGAARSSLTFGPVAIKKISETLTQLPSALEEREEIPIGGIIGNRLFSGYKVLLNFQKMVLQLYD
;
A
#
# COMPACT_ATOMS: atom_id res chain seq x y z
N MET A 1 -1.05 -25.17 16.56
CA MET A 1 -1.34 -24.21 15.47
C MET A 1 -2.26 -24.84 14.45
N THR A 2 -3.53 -24.44 14.42
CA THR A 2 -4.51 -24.92 13.44
C THR A 2 -4.15 -24.34 12.08
N LYS A 3 -3.81 -25.19 11.10
CA LYS A 3 -3.53 -24.77 9.72
C LYS A 3 -4.76 -24.07 9.15
N VAL A 4 -4.65 -22.76 8.88
CA VAL A 4 -5.63 -22.03 8.07
C VAL A 4 -5.63 -22.68 6.69
N GLY A 5 -6.78 -23.22 6.27
CA GLY A 5 -6.89 -23.92 5.00
C GLY A 5 -7.31 -22.97 3.90
N ILE A 6 -6.44 -22.72 2.92
CA ILE A 6 -6.78 -21.98 1.71
C ILE A 6 -7.33 -22.96 0.67
N VAL A 7 -8.49 -22.65 0.09
CA VAL A 7 -9.11 -23.40 -1.00
C VAL A 7 -9.35 -22.43 -2.15
N ILE A 8 -8.76 -22.70 -3.32
CA ILE A 8 -9.02 -21.90 -4.52
C ILE A 8 -10.19 -22.51 -5.27
N LEU A 9 -11.23 -21.71 -5.50
CA LEU A 9 -12.42 -22.09 -6.26
C LEU A 9 -12.26 -21.60 -7.70
N LEU A 10 -12.24 -22.51 -8.67
CA LEU A 10 -12.11 -22.18 -10.08
C LEU A 10 -13.44 -21.65 -10.63
N PHE A 11 -13.69 -20.35 -10.47
CA PHE A 11 -14.79 -19.63 -11.14
C PHE A 11 -14.26 -18.40 -11.87
N LYS A 12 -14.82 -18.10 -13.03
CA LYS A 12 -14.50 -16.89 -13.80
C LYS A 12 -15.28 -15.72 -13.16
N ILE A 13 -14.59 -14.83 -12.46
CA ILE A 13 -15.22 -13.66 -11.84
C ILE A 13 -15.33 -12.56 -12.90
N SER A 14 -16.55 -12.14 -13.20
CA SER A 14 -16.82 -10.93 -13.96
C SER A 14 -16.88 -9.72 -13.03
N PHE A 15 -16.15 -8.67 -13.39
CA PHE A 15 -16.21 -7.37 -12.72
C PHE A 15 -17.63 -6.78 -12.86
N PHE A 16 -18.37 -6.64 -11.77
CA PHE A 16 -19.42 -5.63 -11.72
C PHE A 16 -18.78 -4.32 -11.32
N GLN A 17 -18.79 -3.33 -12.20
CA GLN A 17 -18.25 -1.97 -11.97
C GLN A 17 -18.93 -1.19 -10.82
N ASN A 18 -19.83 -1.80 -10.03
CA ASN A 18 -20.77 -1.09 -9.16
C ASN A 18 -20.91 -1.69 -7.74
N SER A 19 -19.82 -1.82 -6.99
CA SER A 19 -19.92 -2.00 -5.54
C SER A 19 -18.68 -1.44 -4.82
N PHE A 20 -18.66 -0.13 -4.66
CA PHE A 20 -17.75 0.56 -3.75
C PHE A 20 -18.61 1.38 -2.80
N CYS A 21 -19.16 0.74 -1.76
CA CYS A 21 -20.18 1.26 -0.85
C CYS A 21 -21.52 1.57 -1.55
N LYS A 22 -22.65 1.14 -0.94
CA LYS A 22 -24.02 1.32 -1.47
C LYS A 22 -24.45 2.78 -1.73
N ASN A 23 -23.58 3.77 -1.49
CA ASN A 23 -23.84 5.22 -1.59
C ASN A 23 -22.95 5.99 -2.58
N LEU A 24 -22.08 5.34 -3.35
CA LEU A 24 -21.16 5.99 -4.31
C LEU A 24 -21.42 5.78 -5.83
N PRO A 25 -22.33 4.92 -6.34
CA PRO A 25 -22.42 4.70 -7.79
C PRO A 25 -23.18 5.76 -8.61
N VAL A 26 -23.84 6.74 -8.00
CA VAL A 26 -24.79 7.58 -8.74
C VAL A 26 -24.09 8.85 -9.25
N ASN A 27 -23.95 8.97 -10.58
CA ASN A 27 -24.06 10.22 -11.37
C ASN A 27 -22.95 10.60 -12.34
N GLN A 28 -22.80 9.91 -13.47
CA GLN A 28 -22.08 10.51 -14.61
C GLN A 28 -22.93 11.56 -15.38
N GLU A 29 -24.26 11.60 -15.20
CA GLU A 29 -25.12 12.48 -16.01
C GLU A 29 -26.00 13.51 -15.25
N GLN A 30 -26.11 13.47 -13.91
CA GLN A 30 -27.04 14.37 -13.17
C GLN A 30 -26.45 15.69 -12.62
N TYR A 31 -25.24 16.11 -13.02
CA TYR A 31 -24.66 17.34 -12.43
C TYR A 31 -25.44 18.62 -12.73
N LYS A 32 -26.19 18.62 -13.83
CA LYS A 32 -27.02 19.78 -14.22
C LYS A 32 -28.29 19.93 -13.37
N SER A 33 -28.66 18.92 -12.57
CA SER A 33 -29.86 18.94 -11.72
C SER A 33 -29.56 18.96 -10.21
N LEU A 34 -28.29 18.97 -9.79
CA LEU A 34 -27.92 19.10 -8.37
C LEU A 34 -28.05 20.57 -7.94
N ALA A 35 -29.00 20.85 -7.04
CA ALA A 35 -29.43 22.21 -6.74
C ALA A 35 -28.53 22.94 -5.73
N SER A 36 -27.81 22.23 -4.85
CA SER A 36 -27.01 22.87 -3.80
C SER A 36 -25.50 22.63 -3.93
N LYS A 37 -24.72 23.65 -3.55
CA LYS A 37 -23.26 23.59 -3.39
C LYS A 37 -22.80 22.40 -2.55
N LYS A 38 -23.56 22.05 -1.51
CA LYS A 38 -23.28 20.93 -0.58
C LYS A 38 -23.37 19.57 -1.26
N GLU A 39 -24.39 19.37 -2.11
CA GLU A 39 -24.57 18.13 -2.86
C GLU A 39 -23.49 17.93 -3.92
N LEU A 40 -23.13 19.00 -4.63
CA LEU A 40 -22.02 19.00 -5.58
C LEU A 40 -20.69 18.65 -4.90
N LEU A 41 -20.40 19.27 -3.75
CA LEU A 41 -19.19 18.98 -2.98
C LEU A 41 -19.13 17.50 -2.57
N LYS A 42 -20.23 16.95 -2.06
CA LYS A 42 -20.34 15.53 -1.69
C LYS A 42 -20.10 14.62 -2.90
N ALA A 43 -20.72 14.91 -4.03
CA ALA A 43 -20.59 14.11 -5.25
C ALA A 43 -19.17 14.13 -5.83
N TYR A 44 -18.55 15.31 -5.91
CA TYR A 44 -17.15 15.41 -6.37
C TYR A 44 -16.18 14.72 -5.41
N LYS A 45 -16.36 14.88 -4.09
CA LYS A 45 -15.49 14.24 -3.09
C LYS A 45 -15.56 12.72 -3.18
N ALA A 46 -16.77 12.18 -3.30
CA ALA A 46 -17.02 10.74 -3.49
C ALA A 46 -16.28 10.20 -4.72
N ARG A 47 -16.33 10.90 -5.85
CA ARG A 47 -15.61 10.50 -7.07
C ARG A 47 -14.10 10.65 -6.98
N GLY A 48 -13.64 11.73 -6.36
CA GLY A 48 -12.23 11.95 -6.11
C GLY A 48 -11.64 10.79 -5.30
N PHE A 49 -12.32 10.36 -4.24
CA PHE A 49 -11.92 9.19 -3.47
C PHE A 49 -11.97 7.90 -4.30
N LEU A 50 -13.08 7.61 -4.98
CA LEU A 50 -13.17 6.40 -5.81
C LEU A 50 -12.01 6.32 -6.81
N ALA A 51 -11.69 7.43 -7.47
CA ALA A 51 -10.57 7.51 -8.39
C ALA A 51 -9.22 7.34 -7.66
N LEU A 52 -9.02 7.98 -6.51
CA LEU A 52 -7.77 7.89 -5.73
C LEU A 52 -7.52 6.47 -5.22
N TYR A 53 -8.53 5.82 -4.62
CA TYR A 53 -8.48 4.43 -4.18
C TYR A 53 -8.24 3.46 -5.35
N SER A 54 -8.72 3.78 -6.56
CA SER A 54 -8.47 2.99 -7.77
C SER A 54 -7.15 3.34 -8.47
N ASN A 55 -6.26 4.11 -7.84
CA ASN A 55 -5.01 4.63 -8.41
C ASN A 55 -5.19 5.40 -9.74
N ARG A 56 -6.40 5.92 -10.03
CA ARG A 56 -6.72 6.79 -11.17
C ARG A 56 -6.45 8.24 -10.83
N THR A 57 -5.18 8.54 -10.56
CA THR A 57 -4.80 9.79 -9.89
C THR A 57 -5.11 11.06 -10.70
N ARG A 58 -5.11 11.00 -12.04
CA ARG A 58 -5.46 12.18 -12.88
C ARG A 58 -6.93 12.55 -12.71
N GLU A 59 -7.79 11.55 -12.67
CA GLU A 59 -9.22 11.70 -12.44
C GLU A 59 -9.50 12.16 -11.00
N ALA A 60 -8.79 11.61 -10.02
CA ALA A 60 -8.90 12.03 -8.62
C ALA A 60 -8.59 13.52 -8.46
N ARG A 61 -7.46 14.00 -9.01
CA ARG A 61 -7.08 15.42 -9.00
C ARG A 61 -8.15 16.31 -9.60
N LYS A 62 -8.71 15.92 -10.76
CA LYS A 62 -9.78 16.67 -11.42
C LYS A 62 -10.97 16.88 -10.47
N PHE A 63 -11.47 15.82 -9.84
CA PHE A 63 -12.62 15.95 -8.95
C PHE A 63 -12.30 16.69 -7.66
N PHE A 64 -11.13 16.47 -7.05
CA PHE A 64 -10.72 17.22 -5.87
C PHE A 64 -10.50 18.71 -6.16
N GLN A 65 -10.02 19.08 -7.35
CA GLN A 65 -9.95 20.49 -7.78
C GLN A 65 -11.34 21.11 -7.95
N MET A 66 -12.33 20.35 -8.45
CA MET A 66 -13.72 20.81 -8.47
C MET A 66 -14.31 20.97 -7.06
N CYS A 67 -13.93 20.11 -6.10
CA CYS A 67 -14.24 20.34 -4.68
C CYS A 67 -13.60 21.65 -4.18
N TYR A 68 -12.33 21.88 -4.53
CA TYR A 68 -11.57 23.05 -4.07
C TYR A 68 -12.14 24.35 -4.62
N SER A 69 -12.61 24.38 -5.88
CA SER A 69 -13.30 25.56 -6.43
C SER A 69 -14.60 25.91 -5.71
N LEU A 70 -15.25 24.92 -5.09
CA LEU A 70 -16.46 25.14 -4.30
C LEU A 70 -16.12 25.47 -2.84
N SER A 71 -15.10 24.83 -2.26
CA SER A 71 -14.70 25.01 -0.87
C SER A 71 -13.19 25.23 -0.77
N PRO A 72 -12.72 26.43 -1.14
CA PRO A 72 -11.30 26.74 -1.04
C PRO A 72 -10.87 26.70 0.43
N GLN A 73 -9.59 26.42 0.68
CA GLN A 73 -8.99 26.38 2.03
C GLN A 73 -9.35 25.17 2.91
N ASP A 74 -10.04 24.14 2.39
CA ASP A 74 -10.14 22.85 3.10
C ASP A 74 -8.77 22.17 3.12
N ALA A 75 -8.07 22.23 4.26
CA ALA A 75 -6.73 21.68 4.43
C ALA A 75 -6.67 20.16 4.16
N LYS A 76 -7.71 19.40 4.53
CA LYS A 76 -7.76 17.94 4.28
C LYS A 76 -7.91 17.65 2.79
N LEU A 77 -8.69 18.45 2.07
CA LEU A 77 -8.78 18.35 0.62
C LEU A 77 -7.45 18.70 -0.06
N CYS A 78 -6.74 19.70 0.45
CA CYS A 78 -5.41 20.07 -0.04
C CYS A 78 -4.38 18.97 0.21
N GLU A 79 -4.45 18.27 1.35
CA GLU A 79 -3.62 17.08 1.61
C GLU A 79 -3.88 15.96 0.58
N LEU A 80 -5.15 15.67 0.26
CA LEU A 80 -5.50 14.69 -0.79
C LEU A 80 -4.97 15.10 -2.17
N LEU A 81 -5.00 16.39 -2.50
CA LEU A 81 -4.42 16.93 -3.74
C LEU A 81 -2.89 16.83 -3.75
N ALA A 82 -2.24 17.02 -2.61
CA ALA A 82 -0.79 16.80 -2.46
C ALA A 82 -0.42 15.34 -2.67
N ILE A 83 -1.13 14.41 -2.02
CA ILE A 83 -0.94 12.95 -2.18
C ILE A 83 -1.12 12.55 -3.64
N ALA A 84 -2.19 13.01 -4.29
CA ALA A 84 -2.45 12.73 -5.69
C ALA A 84 -1.36 13.32 -6.61
N SER A 85 -0.79 14.47 -6.26
CA SER A 85 0.33 15.05 -7.03
C SER A 85 1.61 14.22 -6.87
N LEU A 86 1.93 13.75 -5.66
CA LEU A 86 3.09 12.88 -5.40
C LEU A 86 3.01 11.55 -6.15
N ARG A 87 1.83 10.92 -6.18
CA ARG A 87 1.59 9.68 -6.96
C ARG A 87 1.83 9.84 -8.46
N GLN A 88 1.77 11.07 -8.97
CA GLN A 88 2.04 11.40 -10.37
C GLN A 88 3.46 11.91 -10.63
N ASN A 89 4.32 11.93 -9.61
CA ASN A 89 5.60 12.64 -9.67
C ASN A 89 5.46 14.13 -10.00
N ASP A 90 4.29 14.73 -9.77
CA ASP A 90 4.08 16.17 -9.90
C ASP A 90 4.55 16.86 -8.61
N ARG A 91 5.86 17.02 -8.50
CA ARG A 91 6.50 17.64 -7.34
C ARG A 91 6.02 19.08 -7.10
N ARG A 92 5.89 19.88 -8.16
CA ARG A 92 5.48 21.29 -8.05
C ARG A 92 4.05 21.38 -7.53
N GLY A 93 3.14 20.58 -8.08
CA GLY A 93 1.77 20.47 -7.60
C GLY A 93 1.72 19.99 -6.14
N ALA A 94 2.51 18.99 -5.78
CA ALA A 94 2.58 18.48 -4.41
C ALA A 94 2.98 19.58 -3.41
N ILE A 95 4.07 20.31 -3.68
CA ILE A 95 4.55 21.41 -2.83
C ILE A 95 3.48 22.50 -2.68
N PHE A 96 2.85 22.89 -3.80
CA PHE A 96 1.77 23.90 -3.78
C PHE A 96 0.64 23.47 -2.83
N TRP A 97 0.13 22.24 -2.99
CA TRP A 97 -0.97 21.74 -2.18
C TRP A 97 -0.57 21.47 -0.73
N MET A 98 0.67 21.08 -0.45
CA MET A 98 1.20 20.96 0.91
C MET A 98 1.16 22.29 1.66
N HIS A 99 1.55 23.40 1.02
CA HIS A 99 1.42 24.73 1.63
C HIS A 99 -0.04 25.09 1.93
N GLN A 100 -0.97 24.79 1.00
CA GLN A 100 -2.41 25.01 1.23
C GLN A 100 -2.97 24.11 2.35
N ALA A 101 -2.37 22.93 2.57
CA ALA A 101 -2.71 22.02 3.67
C ALA A 101 -1.98 22.34 4.98
N HIS A 102 -1.19 23.42 5.05
CA HIS A 102 -0.33 23.79 6.18
C HIS A 102 0.78 22.76 6.52
N LEU A 103 1.15 21.91 5.57
CA LEU A 103 2.24 20.93 5.68
C LEU A 103 3.59 21.56 5.27
N ASN A 104 3.96 22.68 5.90
CA ASN A 104 5.07 23.53 5.46
C ASN A 104 6.43 22.83 5.51
N ASP A 105 6.70 22.01 6.52
CA ASP A 105 7.98 21.29 6.63
C ASP A 105 8.12 20.23 5.54
N LEU A 106 7.04 19.52 5.24
CA LEU A 106 7.01 18.56 4.13
C LEU A 106 7.19 19.28 2.78
N ALA A 107 6.56 20.45 2.60
CA ALA A 107 6.75 21.26 1.40
C ALA A 107 8.20 21.72 1.23
N ARG A 108 8.85 22.20 2.30
CA ARG A 108 10.28 22.58 2.31
C ARG A 108 11.18 21.39 2.00
N PHE A 109 10.89 20.23 2.55
CA PHE A 109 11.61 19.01 2.25
C PHE A 109 11.53 18.67 0.76
N TYR A 110 10.32 18.62 0.17
CA TYR A 110 10.15 18.35 -1.26
C TYR A 110 10.67 19.47 -2.19
N LEU A 111 10.79 20.71 -1.71
CA LEU A 111 11.46 21.79 -2.45
C LEU A 111 12.93 21.44 -2.72
N GLY A 112 13.61 20.80 -1.76
CA GLY A 112 15.01 20.37 -1.85
C GLY A 112 15.27 19.15 -2.75
N ILE A 113 14.22 18.45 -3.19
CA ILE A 113 14.34 17.24 -4.02
C ILE A 113 14.11 17.61 -5.49
N LYS A 114 15.05 17.35 -6.40
CA LYS A 114 14.90 17.76 -7.81
C LYS A 114 13.85 16.95 -8.56
N GLN A 115 13.95 15.62 -8.50
CA GLN A 115 13.05 14.65 -9.15
C GLN A 115 12.91 13.40 -8.26
N PRO A 116 11.92 13.36 -7.35
CA PRO A 116 11.72 12.22 -6.47
C PRO A 116 11.50 10.93 -7.26
N PHE A 117 12.14 9.84 -6.83
CA PHE A 117 11.99 8.50 -7.41
C PHE A 117 12.34 8.40 -8.89
N GLU A 118 13.33 9.16 -9.35
CA GLU A 118 13.79 9.12 -10.74
C GLU A 118 14.48 7.76 -11.03
N CYS A 119 13.86 6.92 -11.85
CA CYS A 119 14.48 5.65 -12.26
C CYS A 119 15.51 5.91 -13.37
N ALA A 120 16.79 5.97 -12.98
CA ALA A 120 17.91 6.32 -13.83
C ALA A 120 18.48 5.12 -14.60
N THR A 121 17.60 4.30 -15.20
CA THR A 121 17.99 3.10 -15.95
C THR A 121 17.13 2.90 -17.21
N PRO A 122 17.69 2.36 -18.30
CA PRO A 122 16.93 2.02 -19.50
C PRO A 122 16.10 0.74 -19.34
N PHE A 123 16.46 -0.09 -18.35
CA PHE A 123 15.80 -1.37 -18.10
C PHE A 123 14.33 -1.17 -17.72
N GLN A 124 13.49 -2.09 -18.17
CA GLN A 124 12.08 -2.11 -17.83
C GLN A 124 11.75 -3.07 -16.68
N ILE A 125 12.66 -4.00 -16.41
CA ILE A 125 12.56 -5.00 -15.35
C ILE A 125 13.86 -5.03 -14.55
N ALA A 126 13.72 -5.16 -13.24
CA ALA A 126 14.77 -5.56 -12.32
C ALA A 126 14.40 -6.88 -11.63
N THR A 127 15.42 -7.66 -11.31
CA THR A 127 15.32 -8.91 -10.58
C THR A 127 16.30 -8.88 -9.42
N CYS A 128 15.87 -9.36 -8.25
CA CYS A 128 16.72 -9.48 -7.07
C CYS A 128 16.39 -10.79 -6.33
N GLN A 129 17.38 -11.37 -5.65
CA GLN A 129 17.15 -12.49 -4.76
C GLN A 129 16.65 -11.99 -3.40
N LEU A 130 15.66 -12.69 -2.84
CA LEU A 130 15.24 -12.50 -1.47
C LEU A 130 16.30 -13.11 -0.54
N LEU A 131 16.55 -12.46 0.59
CA LEU A 131 17.34 -13.03 1.67
C LEU A 131 16.58 -14.20 2.31
N ASP A 132 17.32 -15.13 2.92
CA ASP A 132 16.75 -16.32 3.54
C ASP A 132 16.08 -15.98 4.88
N THR A 133 14.87 -15.42 4.79
CA THR A 133 14.01 -15.09 5.92
C THR A 133 12.57 -15.53 5.64
N SER A 134 11.71 -15.50 6.66
CA SER A 134 10.28 -15.71 6.51
C SER A 134 9.52 -14.50 5.94
N TYR A 135 10.23 -13.44 5.58
CA TYR A 135 9.70 -12.17 5.08
C TYR A 135 10.35 -11.84 3.72
N PRO A 136 9.70 -11.02 2.87
CA PRO A 136 10.28 -10.60 1.61
C PRO A 136 11.34 -9.52 1.86
N VAL A 137 12.54 -9.93 2.24
CA VAL A 137 13.69 -9.04 2.47
C VAL A 137 14.63 -9.11 1.27
N VAL A 138 15.08 -7.97 0.77
CA VAL A 138 15.97 -7.86 -0.39
C VAL A 138 17.26 -7.13 -0.02
N PRO A 139 18.41 -7.48 -0.61
CA PRO A 139 19.58 -6.64 -0.55
C PRO A 139 19.38 -5.40 -1.42
N ILE A 140 19.68 -4.24 -0.84
CA ILE A 140 19.64 -2.93 -1.50
C ILE A 140 21.03 -2.33 -1.43
N GLU A 141 21.53 -1.88 -2.57
CA GLU A 141 22.78 -1.13 -2.60
C GLU A 141 22.50 0.37 -2.43
N ILE A 142 23.18 0.98 -1.47
CA ILE A 142 23.17 2.42 -1.18
C ILE A 142 24.63 2.84 -1.03
N ASP A 143 25.09 3.74 -1.91
CA ASP A 143 26.45 4.27 -1.89
C ASP A 143 27.53 3.17 -1.82
N GLY A 144 27.40 2.12 -2.64
CA GLY A 144 28.33 0.98 -2.69
C GLY A 144 28.21 -0.03 -1.53
N HIS A 145 27.31 0.18 -0.59
CA HIS A 145 27.08 -0.71 0.56
C HIS A 145 25.75 -1.45 0.42
N PHE A 146 25.74 -2.74 0.77
CA PHE A 146 24.53 -3.56 0.73
C PHE A 146 23.84 -3.62 2.10
N PHE A 147 22.56 -3.27 2.11
CA PHE A 147 21.70 -3.31 3.29
C PHE A 147 20.46 -4.15 3.02
N ALA A 148 20.06 -4.96 3.99
CA ALA A 148 18.80 -5.71 3.93
C ALA A 148 17.59 -4.77 4.09
N PHE A 149 16.65 -4.78 3.15
CA PHE A 149 15.39 -4.03 3.24
C PHE A 149 14.17 -4.94 3.13
N LEU A 150 13.19 -4.71 4.01
CA LEU A 150 11.90 -5.36 3.96
C LEU A 150 11.02 -4.74 2.87
N ILE A 151 10.36 -5.57 2.05
CA ILE A 151 9.29 -5.14 1.15
C ILE A 151 7.98 -5.12 1.95
N ASP A 152 7.43 -3.93 2.19
CA ASP A 152 6.29 -3.75 3.10
C ASP A 152 5.15 -2.94 2.45
N THR A 153 4.05 -3.63 2.14
CA THR A 153 2.82 -3.03 1.62
C THR A 153 1.91 -2.45 2.71
N GLY A 154 2.23 -2.69 3.99
CA GLY A 154 1.53 -2.18 5.16
C GLY A 154 2.02 -0.80 5.62
N THR A 155 3.11 -0.29 5.04
CA THR A 155 3.61 1.08 5.29
C THR A 155 3.56 1.95 4.05
N SER A 156 3.26 3.24 4.27
CA SER A 156 3.15 4.24 3.21
C SER A 156 4.48 4.84 2.82
N THR A 157 5.42 4.90 3.75
CA THR A 157 6.68 5.63 3.64
C THR A 157 7.82 4.66 3.80
N SER A 158 8.82 4.77 2.93
CA SER A 158 10.06 4.00 3.05
C SER A 158 10.86 4.48 4.26
N ILE A 159 11.36 3.54 5.07
CA ILE A 159 12.03 3.81 6.35
C ILE A 159 13.46 3.30 6.28
N VAL A 160 14.40 4.03 6.88
CA VAL A 160 15.81 3.64 6.97
C VAL A 160 16.26 3.77 8.42
N ASP A 161 17.00 2.78 8.92
CA ASP A 161 17.62 2.84 10.24
C ASP A 161 18.71 3.93 10.25
N LYS A 162 18.77 4.76 11.30
CA LYS A 162 19.79 5.81 11.41
C LYS A 162 21.22 5.30 11.32
N LYS A 163 21.49 4.05 11.72
CA LYS A 163 22.82 3.44 11.52
C LYS A 163 23.23 3.34 10.04
N VAL A 164 22.26 3.09 9.15
CA VAL A 164 22.51 3.11 7.70
C VAL A 164 22.78 4.54 7.25
N ALA A 165 22.00 5.49 7.75
CA ALA A 165 22.19 6.91 7.45
C ALA A 165 23.59 7.39 7.85
N GLU A 166 24.08 7.02 9.03
CA GLU A 166 25.44 7.30 9.50
C GLU A 166 26.50 6.65 8.60
N ALA A 167 26.32 5.37 8.26
CA ALA A 167 27.27 4.61 7.45
C ALA A 167 27.46 5.19 6.03
N VAL A 168 26.40 5.76 5.45
CA VAL A 168 26.42 6.34 4.09
C VAL A 168 26.32 7.88 4.09
N GLY A 169 26.54 8.53 5.23
CA GLY A 169 26.62 9.98 5.35
C GLY A 169 25.34 10.75 4.96
N LEU A 170 24.16 10.15 5.17
CA LEU A 170 22.88 10.84 4.92
C LEU A 170 22.64 11.95 5.93
N LYS A 171 22.08 13.06 5.44
CA LYS A 171 21.72 14.20 6.29
C LYS A 171 20.30 14.03 6.81
N GLU A 172 20.11 14.27 8.11
CA GLU A 172 18.79 14.41 8.70
C GLU A 172 18.17 15.75 8.27
N GLY A 173 16.92 15.71 7.81
CA GLY A 173 16.09 16.88 7.53
C GLY A 173 15.19 17.23 8.70
N CYS A 174 13.97 17.69 8.40
CA CYS A 174 13.01 18.03 9.45
C CYS A 174 12.50 16.79 10.18
N THR A 175 12.27 16.94 11.49
CA THR A 175 11.64 15.92 12.33
C THR A 175 10.19 15.69 11.90
N SER A 176 9.75 14.44 11.96
CA SER A 176 8.39 14.04 11.64
C SER A 176 7.95 12.87 12.53
N GLU A 177 6.65 12.63 12.64
CA GLU A 177 6.11 11.49 13.38
C GLU A 177 5.74 10.35 12.42
N VAL A 178 6.11 9.12 12.79
CA VAL A 178 5.59 7.90 12.18
C VAL A 178 4.60 7.27 13.14
N ILE A 179 3.43 6.91 12.64
CA ILE A 179 2.43 6.14 13.38
C ILE A 179 2.59 4.68 13.00
N LEU A 180 2.91 3.84 13.99
CA LEU A 180 3.05 2.39 13.80
C LEU A 180 1.68 1.71 13.75
N SER A 181 1.65 0.45 13.29
CA SER A 181 0.43 -0.37 13.20
C SER A 181 -0.31 -0.54 14.53
N ASN A 182 0.39 -0.44 15.67
CA ASN A 182 -0.19 -0.48 17.01
C ASN A 182 -0.61 0.91 17.56
N GLY A 183 -0.56 1.95 16.73
CA GLY A 183 -0.92 3.33 17.09
C GLY A 183 0.17 4.10 17.83
N LYS A 184 1.29 3.45 18.18
CA LYS A 184 2.43 4.15 18.80
C LYS A 184 3.01 5.16 17.82
N ARG A 185 3.27 6.36 18.30
CA ARG A 185 3.99 7.39 17.56
C ARG A 185 5.47 7.30 17.89
N ILE A 186 6.30 7.33 16.87
CA ILE A 186 7.75 7.44 17.00
C ILE A 186 8.22 8.67 16.24
N GLN A 187 9.23 9.34 16.76
CA GLN A 187 9.88 10.42 16.03
C GLN A 187 10.86 9.83 15.00
N GLY A 188 10.91 10.48 13.85
CA GLY A 188 11.90 10.24 12.82
C GLY A 188 12.32 11.56 12.19
N ALA A 189 13.21 11.49 11.20
CA ALA A 189 13.65 12.64 10.42
C ALA A 189 13.51 12.33 8.93
N LEU A 190 12.97 13.28 8.15
CA LEU A 190 12.93 13.12 6.70
C LEU A 190 14.35 13.21 6.13
N SER A 191 14.67 12.33 5.19
CA SER A 191 15.92 12.38 4.43
C SER A 191 15.70 11.94 3.00
N THR A 192 16.71 12.06 2.16
CA THR A 192 16.66 11.63 0.76
C THR A 192 17.86 10.75 0.48
N LEU A 193 17.63 9.51 0.07
CA LEU A 193 18.67 8.67 -0.51
C LEU A 193 19.02 9.23 -1.89
N PRO A 194 20.30 9.58 -2.15
CA PRO A 194 20.71 10.07 -3.45
C PRO A 194 20.45 9.04 -4.55
N ILE A 195 20.74 7.77 -4.26
CA ILE A 195 20.54 6.62 -5.14
C ILE A 195 20.28 5.37 -4.30
N LEU A 196 19.30 4.59 -4.73
CA LEU A 196 18.97 3.28 -4.21
C LEU A 196 18.99 2.29 -5.38
N CYS A 197 19.78 1.23 -5.27
CA CYS A 197 19.91 0.21 -6.29
C CYS A 197 19.25 -1.11 -5.85
N ILE A 198 18.35 -1.63 -6.68
CA ILE A 198 17.66 -2.92 -6.50
C ILE A 198 17.71 -3.71 -7.81
N GLY A 199 18.47 -4.80 -7.83
CA GLY A 199 18.76 -5.51 -9.07
C GLY A 199 19.38 -4.57 -10.10
N SER A 200 18.81 -4.52 -11.31
CA SER A 200 19.25 -3.63 -12.39
C SER A 200 18.68 -2.20 -12.30
N PHE A 201 17.82 -1.88 -11.32
CA PHE A 201 17.26 -0.54 -11.18
C PHE A 201 18.08 0.32 -10.23
N ALA A 202 18.46 1.50 -10.73
CA ALA A 202 18.95 2.62 -9.94
C ALA A 202 17.84 3.68 -9.83
N ILE A 203 17.42 3.99 -8.61
CA ILE A 203 16.34 4.92 -8.32
C ILE A 203 16.94 6.09 -7.52
N LYS A 204 16.91 7.28 -8.11
CA LYS A 204 17.50 8.48 -7.54
C LYS A 204 16.50 9.28 -6.72
N ASN A 205 17.04 10.06 -5.78
CA ASN A 205 16.29 11.01 -4.96
C ASN A 205 15.10 10.36 -4.25
N VAL A 206 15.33 9.23 -3.55
CA VAL A 206 14.26 8.51 -2.86
C VAL A 206 14.01 9.16 -1.51
N PRO A 207 12.85 9.81 -1.29
CA PRO A 207 12.47 10.29 0.03
C PRO A 207 12.34 9.12 1.00
N VAL A 208 12.88 9.26 2.20
CA VAL A 208 12.81 8.25 3.26
C VAL A 208 12.58 8.91 4.61
N MET A 209 12.08 8.12 5.56
CA MET A 209 12.07 8.46 6.98
C MET A 209 13.22 7.75 7.69
N LEU A 210 14.06 8.51 8.38
CA LEU A 210 15.08 7.97 9.27
C LEU A 210 14.46 7.73 10.66
N ILE A 211 14.67 6.56 11.22
CA ILE A 211 14.28 6.25 12.61
C ILE A 211 15.45 5.66 13.39
N GLU A 212 15.44 5.84 14.71
CA GLU A 212 16.54 5.41 15.59
C GLU A 212 16.88 3.92 15.49
N LYS A 213 15.84 3.07 15.45
CA LYS A 213 16.04 1.62 15.33
C LYS A 213 14.80 0.94 14.78
N LEU A 214 14.97 0.13 13.75
CA LEU A 214 13.93 -0.79 13.31
C LEU A 214 13.84 -1.98 14.26
N LYS A 215 12.61 -2.41 14.56
CA LYS A 215 12.42 -3.62 15.37
C LYS A 215 12.73 -4.86 14.54
N PRO A 216 13.44 -5.86 15.10
CA PRO A 216 13.68 -7.11 14.40
C PRO A 216 12.37 -7.88 14.12
N LEU A 217 12.38 -8.70 13.07
CA LEU A 217 11.22 -9.50 12.63
C LEU A 217 10.86 -10.64 13.60
N SER A 218 11.80 -11.07 14.44
CA SER A 218 11.62 -12.09 15.47
C SER A 218 12.48 -11.78 16.70
N PHE A 219 12.12 -12.37 17.85
CA PHE A 219 12.88 -12.24 19.10
C PHE A 219 14.30 -12.82 19.01
N ASP A 220 14.55 -13.73 18.06
CA ASP A 220 15.81 -14.49 17.94
C ASP A 220 16.75 -13.98 16.84
N ALA A 221 16.36 -12.96 16.06
CA ALA A 221 17.17 -12.41 14.98
C ALA A 221 17.66 -11.00 15.33
N GLU A 222 18.91 -10.88 15.79
CA GLU A 222 19.58 -9.57 15.82
C GLU A 222 19.58 -8.98 14.40
N ASN A 223 18.91 -7.82 14.24
CA ASN A 223 18.88 -6.97 13.04
C ASN A 223 18.55 -7.70 11.71
N SER A 224 17.34 -8.24 11.59
CA SER A 224 16.92 -8.93 10.35
C SER A 224 16.79 -8.03 9.11
N PHE A 225 16.72 -6.70 9.27
CA PHE A 225 16.73 -5.72 8.18
C PHE A 225 17.12 -4.32 8.68
N HIS A 226 17.62 -3.47 7.78
CA HIS A 226 18.11 -2.12 8.05
C HIS A 226 17.23 -1.01 7.44
N GLY A 227 16.22 -1.40 6.66
CA GLY A 227 15.28 -0.49 6.05
C GLY A 227 14.00 -1.17 5.59
N VAL A 228 13.01 -0.37 5.25
CA VAL A 228 11.71 -0.80 4.74
C VAL A 228 11.43 -0.04 3.46
N LEU A 229 11.08 -0.74 2.40
CA LEU A 229 10.55 -0.15 1.18
C LEU A 229 9.02 -0.13 1.29
N GLY A 230 8.48 1.07 1.43
CA GLY A 230 7.05 1.34 1.56
C GLY A 230 6.37 1.58 0.22
N THR A 231 5.05 1.78 0.26
CA THR A 231 4.25 1.94 -0.95
C THR A 231 4.50 3.25 -1.70
N ASP A 232 5.13 4.25 -1.08
CA ASP A 232 5.66 5.44 -1.75
C ASP A 232 6.63 5.10 -2.90
N LEU A 233 7.44 4.05 -2.73
CA LEU A 233 8.30 3.49 -3.77
C LEU A 233 7.62 2.33 -4.50
N LEU A 234 7.09 1.35 -3.75
CA LEU A 234 6.61 0.08 -4.33
C LEU A 234 5.48 0.28 -5.34
N SER A 235 4.56 1.23 -5.09
CA SER A 235 3.40 1.48 -5.97
C SER A 235 3.75 2.05 -7.35
N ARG A 236 5.03 2.38 -7.59
CA ARG A 236 5.56 2.89 -8.86
C ARG A 236 5.86 1.78 -9.86
N PHE A 237 5.84 0.54 -9.40
CA PHE A 237 6.17 -0.65 -10.17
C PHE A 237 5.08 -1.70 -10.00
N ASN A 238 5.11 -2.72 -10.85
CA ASN A 238 4.46 -4.00 -10.57
C ASN A 238 5.49 -4.92 -9.95
N ILE A 239 5.07 -5.67 -8.92
CA ILE A 239 5.99 -6.45 -8.09
C ILE A 239 5.51 -7.89 -8.09
N LEU A 240 6.36 -8.80 -8.57
CA LEU A 240 6.18 -10.23 -8.44
C LEU A 240 7.11 -10.74 -7.34
N ILE A 241 6.56 -11.36 -6.32
CA ILE A 241 7.31 -12.04 -5.26
C ILE A 241 7.10 -13.53 -5.43
N ASP A 242 8.18 -14.25 -5.73
CA ASP A 242 8.22 -15.71 -5.79
C ASP A 242 8.92 -16.23 -4.52
N TYR A 243 8.12 -16.61 -3.53
CA TYR A 243 8.63 -17.10 -2.24
C TYR A 243 9.28 -18.48 -2.35
N GLN A 244 8.89 -19.30 -3.33
CA GLN A 244 9.44 -20.64 -3.53
C GLN A 244 10.85 -20.57 -4.10
N THR A 245 11.06 -19.73 -5.11
CA THR A 245 12.39 -19.53 -5.73
C THR A 245 13.20 -18.41 -5.09
N LYS A 246 12.63 -17.77 -4.05
CA LYS A 246 13.25 -16.66 -3.30
C LYS A 246 13.67 -15.51 -4.20
N LYS A 247 12.76 -15.08 -5.07
CA LYS A 247 13.03 -14.05 -6.09
C LYS A 247 11.98 -12.95 -6.05
N ILE A 248 12.43 -11.71 -6.24
CA ILE A 248 11.55 -10.58 -6.53
C ILE A 248 11.82 -10.06 -7.94
N VAL A 249 10.75 -9.69 -8.64
CA VAL A 249 10.81 -9.06 -9.95
C VAL A 249 10.02 -7.75 -9.88
N ILE A 250 10.65 -6.67 -10.29
CA ILE A 250 10.10 -5.32 -10.26
C ILE A 250 10.05 -4.83 -11.70
N SER A 251 8.87 -4.41 -12.15
CA SER A 251 8.67 -3.98 -13.53
C SER A 251 7.99 -2.62 -13.63
N LYS A 252 8.44 -1.79 -14.57
CA LYS A 252 7.78 -0.52 -14.92
C LYS A 252 6.44 -0.76 -15.60
N THR A 253 6.27 -1.89 -16.30
CA THR A 253 4.99 -2.25 -16.96
C THR A 253 4.51 -3.66 -16.60
N ALA A 254 3.20 -3.85 -16.53
CA ALA A 254 2.63 -5.16 -16.20
C ALA A 254 2.82 -6.19 -17.33
N MET A 255 2.96 -5.72 -18.57
CA MET A 255 3.08 -6.57 -19.75
C MET A 255 4.35 -7.42 -19.72
N GLU A 256 5.43 -6.88 -19.16
CA GLU A 256 6.77 -7.49 -19.17
C GLU A 256 6.96 -8.61 -18.13
N LEU A 257 6.06 -8.71 -17.14
CA LEU A 257 6.13 -9.76 -16.11
C LEU A 257 5.61 -11.11 -16.61
N GLY A 258 4.62 -11.09 -17.52
CA GLY A 258 3.88 -12.28 -17.94
C GLY A 258 4.68 -13.28 -18.79
N THR A 259 5.52 -12.79 -19.71
CA THR A 259 6.16 -13.66 -20.72
C THR A 259 7.43 -14.35 -20.21
N ALA A 260 8.20 -13.71 -19.33
CA ALA A 260 9.50 -14.24 -18.89
C ALA A 260 9.48 -14.92 -17.52
N PHE A 261 8.66 -14.44 -16.57
CA PHE A 261 8.74 -14.87 -15.16
C PHE A 261 7.56 -15.73 -14.69
N LEU A 262 6.46 -15.68 -15.42
CA LEU A 262 5.26 -16.47 -15.16
C LEU A 262 5.05 -17.58 -16.20
N SER A 263 6.03 -17.78 -17.09
CA SER A 263 5.99 -18.88 -18.07
C SER A 263 5.91 -20.22 -17.35
N GLY A 264 4.92 -21.04 -17.73
CA GLY A 264 4.64 -22.34 -17.09
C GLY A 264 3.84 -22.26 -15.78
N SER A 265 3.66 -21.08 -15.19
CA SER A 265 2.80 -20.91 -14.01
C SER A 265 1.34 -20.67 -14.41
N LYS A 266 0.41 -21.29 -13.68
CA LYS A 266 -1.03 -21.11 -13.86
C LYS A 266 -1.54 -19.99 -12.95
N LEU A 267 -2.25 -19.03 -13.54
CA LEU A 267 -3.01 -18.05 -12.75
C LEU A 267 -4.11 -18.77 -11.97
N LEU A 268 -4.03 -18.76 -10.64
CA LEU A 268 -4.97 -19.41 -9.75
C LEU A 268 -6.05 -18.45 -9.25
N ALA A 269 -5.68 -17.19 -9.00
CA ALA A 269 -6.59 -16.18 -8.50
C ALA A 269 -6.21 -14.78 -8.97
N GLU A 270 -7.22 -13.95 -9.22
CA GLU A 270 -7.09 -12.51 -9.39
C GLU A 270 -8.02 -11.83 -8.38
N ILE A 271 -7.44 -11.03 -7.48
CA ILE A 271 -8.12 -10.44 -6.35
C ILE A 271 -7.98 -8.91 -6.44
N PRO A 272 -9.09 -8.16 -6.59
CA PRO A 272 -9.02 -6.70 -6.62
C PRO A 272 -8.51 -6.14 -5.30
N PHE A 273 -7.71 -5.07 -5.38
CA PHE A 273 -7.36 -4.26 -4.23
C PHE A 273 -7.58 -2.77 -4.50
N LEU A 274 -7.69 -1.99 -3.44
CA LEU A 274 -7.63 -0.54 -3.48
C LEU A 274 -6.33 -0.02 -2.90
N PHE A 275 -5.95 1.19 -3.26
CA PHE A 275 -4.78 1.89 -2.72
C PHE A 275 -5.20 3.16 -1.98
N SER A 276 -5.28 3.05 -0.65
CA SER A 276 -5.83 4.10 0.21
C SER A 276 -5.02 5.39 0.16
N PRO A 277 -5.59 6.57 0.44
CA PRO A 277 -4.83 7.83 0.50
C PRO A 277 -3.60 7.74 1.42
N GLN A 278 -3.72 6.95 2.50
CA GLN A 278 -2.68 6.70 3.48
C GLN A 278 -1.61 5.74 2.98
N GLY A 279 -1.70 5.22 1.75
CA GLY A 279 -0.69 4.35 1.16
C GLY A 279 -0.86 2.87 1.52
N LEU A 280 -2.05 2.43 1.92
CA LEU A 280 -2.29 1.02 2.26
C LEU A 280 -2.95 0.27 1.10
N LEU A 281 -2.57 -0.99 0.92
CA LEU A 281 -3.22 -1.90 -0.03
C LEU A 281 -4.40 -2.58 0.66
N LEU A 282 -5.61 -2.27 0.22
CA LEU A 282 -6.84 -2.81 0.77
C LEU A 282 -7.39 -3.90 -0.15
N VAL A 283 -7.10 -5.16 0.16
CA VAL A 283 -7.58 -6.32 -0.59
C VAL A 283 -9.05 -6.56 -0.30
N LYS A 284 -9.84 -6.70 -1.37
CA LYS A 284 -11.28 -6.91 -1.28
C LYS A 284 -11.60 -8.36 -0.97
N GLY A 285 -12.27 -8.58 0.16
CA GLY A 285 -12.86 -9.86 0.55
C GLY A 285 -14.39 -9.81 0.63
N SER A 286 -14.99 -10.98 0.82
CA SER A 286 -16.40 -11.13 1.09
C SER A 286 -16.67 -12.13 2.22
N ILE A 287 -17.54 -11.73 3.14
CA ILE A 287 -18.05 -12.51 4.26
C ILE A 287 -19.56 -12.45 4.21
N GLN A 288 -20.25 -13.60 4.06
CA GLN A 288 -21.71 -13.68 3.96
C GLN A 288 -22.30 -12.70 2.91
N SER A 289 -21.68 -12.63 1.73
CA SER A 289 -22.05 -11.72 0.63
C SER A 289 -21.91 -10.22 0.95
N LYS A 290 -21.35 -9.85 2.11
CA LYS A 290 -20.93 -8.48 2.42
C LYS A 290 -19.48 -8.28 2.01
N GLU A 291 -19.19 -7.14 1.43
CA GLU A 291 -17.83 -6.75 1.10
C GLU A 291 -17.10 -6.24 2.33
N VAL A 292 -15.85 -6.65 2.46
CA VAL A 292 -14.95 -6.28 3.54
C VAL A 292 -13.57 -6.07 2.95
N PHE A 293 -12.83 -5.09 3.47
CA PHE A 293 -11.49 -4.76 2.99
C PHE A 293 -10.46 -5.06 4.06
N PHE A 294 -9.34 -5.67 3.67
CA PHE A 294 -8.25 -5.98 4.59
C PHE A 294 -6.98 -5.33 4.10
N ILE A 295 -6.17 -4.80 5.02
CA ILE A 295 -4.82 -4.33 4.68
C ILE A 295 -4.01 -5.57 4.30
N TYR A 296 -3.40 -5.58 3.11
CA TYR A 296 -2.38 -6.56 2.78
C TYR A 296 -1.02 -6.05 3.24
N ASP A 297 -0.44 -6.72 4.22
CA ASP A 297 0.78 -6.32 4.92
C ASP A 297 1.83 -7.42 4.75
N THR A 298 2.74 -7.25 3.79
CA THR A 298 3.87 -8.15 3.58
C THR A 298 4.93 -8.05 4.68
N GLY A 299 4.90 -6.99 5.49
CA GLY A 299 5.72 -6.84 6.70
C GLY A 299 5.15 -7.55 7.93
N SER A 300 3.88 -7.99 7.91
CA SER A 300 3.28 -8.78 8.97
C SER A 300 3.46 -10.28 8.73
N GLY A 301 4.20 -10.95 9.62
CA GLY A 301 4.50 -12.39 9.52
C GLY A 301 3.99 -13.24 10.69
N GLY A 302 3.49 -12.61 11.76
CA GLY A 302 3.03 -13.33 12.95
C GLY A 302 1.82 -14.24 12.68
N TYR A 303 0.85 -13.73 11.92
CA TYR A 303 -0.40 -14.42 11.60
C TYR A 303 -0.79 -14.25 10.12
N PRO A 304 -1.33 -15.29 9.46
CA PRO A 304 -1.81 -15.16 8.08
C PRO A 304 -2.96 -14.15 7.93
N LEU A 305 -3.81 -14.01 8.95
CA LEU A 305 -4.99 -13.16 8.92
C LEU A 305 -5.38 -12.74 10.34
N GLU A 306 -5.59 -11.45 10.53
CA GLU A 306 -6.07 -10.84 11.77
C GLU A 306 -7.33 -10.03 11.49
N PHE A 307 -8.34 -10.11 12.35
CA PHE A 307 -9.59 -9.36 12.20
C PHE A 307 -9.61 -8.16 13.13
N ASN A 308 -10.10 -7.03 12.63
CA ASN A 308 -10.32 -5.85 13.45
C ASN A 308 -11.35 -6.16 14.53
N GLN A 309 -10.95 -6.01 15.79
CA GLN A 309 -11.75 -6.31 16.97
C GLN A 309 -13.11 -5.57 16.96
N LYS A 310 -13.16 -4.37 16.38
CA LYS A 310 -14.38 -3.57 16.21
C LYS A 310 -15.50 -4.33 15.49
N TYR A 311 -15.14 -5.22 14.57
CA TYR A 311 -16.08 -5.99 13.76
C TYR A 311 -16.18 -7.46 14.20
N ARG A 312 -15.65 -7.83 15.38
CA ARG A 312 -15.67 -9.21 15.93
C ARG A 312 -17.05 -9.86 15.84
N SER A 313 -18.09 -9.18 16.31
CA SER A 313 -19.47 -9.70 16.28
C SER A 313 -20.02 -9.88 14.86
N THR A 314 -19.57 -9.05 13.91
CA THR A 314 -19.93 -9.17 12.49
C THR A 314 -19.28 -10.39 11.85
N PHE A 315 -18.05 -10.73 12.24
CA PHE A 315 -17.30 -11.86 11.66
C PHE A 315 -17.63 -13.21 12.33
N PHE A 316 -17.78 -13.24 13.65
CA PHE A 316 -17.83 -14.48 14.44
C PHE A 316 -19.16 -14.68 15.20
N GLY A 317 -20.05 -13.68 15.23
CA GLY A 317 -21.24 -13.71 16.06
C GLY A 317 -20.92 -13.80 17.56
N PHE A 318 -21.91 -14.14 18.39
CA PHE A 318 -21.74 -14.25 19.85
C PHE A 318 -21.07 -15.55 20.30
N SER A 319 -21.06 -16.58 19.46
CA SER A 319 -20.61 -17.94 19.82
C SER A 319 -19.14 -18.25 19.47
N GLY A 320 -18.37 -17.27 18.96
CA GLY A 320 -16.92 -17.40 18.68
C GLY A 320 -16.54 -18.29 17.48
N ALA A 321 -17.45 -19.12 16.97
CA ALA A 321 -17.25 -19.87 15.73
C ALA A 321 -17.45 -18.97 14.50
N ALA A 322 -16.46 -18.88 13.61
CA ALA A 322 -16.59 -18.17 12.34
C ALA A 322 -17.80 -18.72 11.56
N ARG A 323 -18.90 -17.96 11.50
CA ARG A 323 -20.15 -18.39 10.86
C ARG A 323 -20.08 -18.40 9.33
N SER A 324 -18.89 -18.22 8.75
CA SER A 324 -18.76 -17.97 7.31
C SER A 324 -17.35 -18.22 6.76
N SER A 325 -17.30 -18.67 5.51
CA SER A 325 -16.09 -18.65 4.71
C SER A 325 -15.79 -17.22 4.28
N LEU A 326 -14.63 -16.69 4.68
CA LEU A 326 -14.07 -15.48 4.08
C LEU A 326 -13.55 -15.85 2.69
N THR A 327 -13.92 -15.07 1.69
CA THR A 327 -13.45 -15.23 0.31
C THR A 327 -12.73 -13.98 -0.16
N PHE A 328 -11.70 -14.15 -0.97
CA PHE A 328 -10.95 -13.11 -1.65
C PHE A 328 -10.98 -13.44 -3.13
N GLY A 329 -11.96 -12.89 -3.84
CA GLY A 329 -12.27 -13.35 -5.19
C GLY A 329 -12.50 -14.87 -5.22
N PRO A 330 -11.70 -15.64 -5.99
CA PRO A 330 -11.85 -17.10 -6.07
C PRO A 330 -11.21 -17.83 -4.87
N VAL A 331 -10.48 -17.15 -4.00
CA VAL A 331 -9.77 -17.78 -2.87
C VAL A 331 -10.68 -17.82 -1.65
N ALA A 332 -11.04 -19.01 -1.18
CA ALA A 332 -11.78 -19.21 0.05
C ALA A 332 -10.85 -19.60 1.20
N ILE A 333 -10.94 -18.89 2.32
CA ILE A 333 -10.25 -19.23 3.56
C ILE A 333 -11.23 -19.99 4.46
N LYS A 334 -10.87 -21.23 4.79
CA LYS A 334 -11.64 -22.11 5.68
C LYS A 334 -10.92 -22.26 7.02
N LYS A 335 -11.68 -22.66 8.05
CA LYS A 335 -11.16 -22.89 9.41
C LYS A 335 -10.43 -21.66 9.97
N ILE A 336 -11.05 -20.50 9.81
CA ILE A 336 -10.53 -19.21 10.26
C ILE A 336 -10.43 -19.23 11.79
N SER A 337 -9.22 -18.98 12.31
CA SER A 337 -9.02 -18.72 13.74
C SER A 337 -9.44 -17.30 14.07
N GLU A 338 -10.02 -17.09 15.25
CA GLU A 338 -10.37 -15.76 15.75
C GLU A 338 -9.12 -15.04 16.29
N THR A 339 -8.20 -14.70 15.39
CA THR A 339 -7.07 -13.82 15.70
C THR A 339 -7.54 -12.39 15.52
N LEU A 340 -7.50 -11.60 16.60
CA LEU A 340 -7.99 -10.23 16.60
C LEU A 340 -6.85 -9.23 16.73
N THR A 341 -7.05 -8.09 16.09
CA THR A 341 -6.15 -6.93 16.15
C THR A 341 -6.94 -5.67 16.43
N GLN A 342 -6.35 -4.73 17.16
CA GLN A 342 -6.93 -3.42 17.38
C GLN A 342 -6.24 -2.42 16.45
N LEU A 343 -6.96 -1.97 15.42
CA LEU A 343 -6.43 -0.95 14.52
C LEU A 343 -6.42 0.42 15.21
N PRO A 344 -5.44 1.29 14.91
CA PRO A 344 -5.39 2.64 15.50
C PRO A 344 -6.61 3.46 15.09
N SER A 345 -7.25 4.15 16.04
CA SER A 345 -8.41 5.00 15.74
C SER A 345 -8.12 6.07 14.69
N ALA A 346 -6.91 6.65 14.74
CA ALA A 346 -6.46 7.64 13.76
C ALA A 346 -6.39 7.08 12.32
N LEU A 347 -6.14 5.77 12.15
CA LEU A 347 -6.21 5.13 10.84
C LEU A 347 -7.67 4.98 10.43
N GLU A 348 -8.53 4.48 11.32
CA GLU A 348 -9.95 4.29 11.03
C GLU A 348 -10.70 5.59 10.71
N GLU A 349 -10.33 6.71 11.35
CA GLU A 349 -10.93 8.03 11.11
C GLU A 349 -10.48 8.68 9.80
N ARG A 350 -9.30 8.29 9.30
CA ARG A 350 -8.71 8.81 8.07
C ARG A 350 -9.16 8.07 6.82
N GLU A 351 -9.65 6.85 6.98
CA GLU A 351 -10.07 5.96 5.91
C GLU A 351 -11.57 6.06 5.69
N GLU A 352 -11.98 6.27 4.43
CA GLU A 352 -13.41 6.31 4.07
C GLU A 352 -14.01 4.90 3.96
N ILE A 353 -13.16 3.87 4.00
CA ILE A 353 -13.52 2.47 3.83
C ILE A 353 -13.25 1.71 5.14
N PRO A 354 -14.27 1.04 5.71
CA PRO A 354 -14.09 0.18 6.87
C PRO A 354 -13.03 -0.91 6.64
N ILE A 355 -12.06 -0.98 7.55
CA ILE A 355 -10.99 -1.98 7.51
C ILE A 355 -11.35 -3.16 8.41
N GLY A 356 -11.57 -4.31 7.79
CA GLY A 356 -11.93 -5.56 8.45
C GLY A 356 -10.77 -6.26 9.17
N GLY A 357 -9.52 -5.87 8.90
CA GLY A 357 -8.34 -6.45 9.53
C GLY A 357 -7.09 -6.38 8.65
N ILE A 358 -6.15 -7.28 8.91
CA ILE A 358 -4.85 -7.37 8.24
C ILE A 358 -4.66 -8.79 7.68
N ILE A 359 -4.28 -8.89 6.41
CA ILE A 359 -3.75 -10.09 5.79
C ILE A 359 -2.23 -10.02 5.88
N GLY A 360 -1.62 -10.95 6.61
CA GLY A 360 -0.18 -11.05 6.72
C GLY A 360 0.46 -11.82 5.55
N ASN A 361 1.77 -11.64 5.40
CA ASN A 361 2.60 -12.26 4.37
C ASN A 361 2.39 -13.77 4.23
N ARG A 362 2.29 -14.48 5.37
CA ARG A 362 2.18 -15.94 5.41
C ARG A 362 1.00 -16.48 4.63
N LEU A 363 -0.10 -15.73 4.50
CA LEU A 363 -1.30 -16.23 3.81
C LEU A 363 -1.02 -16.59 2.35
N PHE A 364 -0.26 -15.75 1.64
CA PHE A 364 0.00 -15.97 0.21
C PHE A 364 1.43 -16.43 -0.10
N SER A 365 2.25 -16.65 0.93
CA SER A 365 3.65 -17.09 0.78
C SER A 365 3.86 -18.47 0.12
N GLY A 366 2.79 -19.26 -0.07
CA GLY A 366 2.85 -20.51 -0.84
C GLY A 366 2.75 -20.33 -2.36
N TYR A 367 2.47 -19.12 -2.83
CA TYR A 367 2.23 -18.77 -4.24
C TYR A 367 3.28 -17.81 -4.75
N LYS A 368 3.35 -17.63 -6.07
CA LYS A 368 3.93 -16.42 -6.65
C LYS A 368 2.88 -15.31 -6.60
N VAL A 369 3.22 -14.21 -5.93
CA VAL A 369 2.30 -13.10 -5.67
C VAL A 369 2.66 -11.92 -6.55
N LEU A 370 1.80 -11.56 -7.50
CA LEU A 370 1.95 -10.39 -8.33
C LEU A 370 1.03 -9.25 -7.85
N LEU A 371 1.63 -8.17 -7.38
CA LEU A 371 0.97 -6.90 -7.09
C LEU A 371 1.00 -6.02 -8.35
N ASN A 372 -0.13 -5.93 -9.03
CA ASN A 372 -0.29 -5.13 -10.23
C ASN A 372 -0.94 -3.78 -9.89
N PHE A 373 -0.13 -2.75 -9.64
CA PHE A 373 -0.61 -1.41 -9.29
C PHE A 373 -1.24 -0.64 -10.47
N GLN A 374 -1.04 -1.11 -11.70
CA GLN A 374 -1.65 -0.53 -12.89
C GLN A 374 -3.08 -1.04 -13.12
N LYS A 375 -3.31 -2.33 -12.87
CA LYS A 375 -4.62 -2.98 -12.98
C LYS A 375 -5.38 -3.03 -11.65
N MET A 376 -4.71 -2.71 -10.54
CA MET A 376 -5.26 -2.76 -9.18
C MET A 376 -5.73 -4.17 -8.78
N VAL A 377 -4.92 -5.18 -9.12
CA VAL A 377 -5.19 -6.58 -8.81
C VAL A 377 -3.97 -7.28 -8.21
N LEU A 378 -4.22 -8.10 -7.20
CA LEU A 378 -3.29 -9.07 -6.65
C LEU A 378 -3.55 -10.40 -7.36
N GLN A 379 -2.54 -10.93 -8.03
CA GLN A 379 -2.63 -12.19 -8.75
C GLN A 379 -1.81 -13.27 -8.04
N LEU A 380 -2.38 -14.45 -7.89
CA LEU A 380 -1.73 -15.63 -7.31
C LEU A 380 -1.48 -16.67 -8.41
N TYR A 381 -0.24 -17.14 -8.49
CA TYR A 381 0.17 -18.22 -9.38
C TYR A 381 0.73 -19.39 -8.56
N ASP A 382 0.67 -20.60 -9.11
CA ASP A 382 1.26 -21.80 -8.50
C ASP A 382 2.80 -21.77 -8.39
#